data_AF-A0A520BG94-F1
#
_entry.id   AF-A0A520BG94-F1
#
_cell.length_a   1.000
_cell.length_b   1.000
_cell.length_c   1.000
_cell.angle_alpha   90.00
_cell.angle_beta   90.00
_cell.angle_gamma   90.00
#
_symmetry.space_group_name_H-M   'P 1'
#
loop_
_entity.id
_entity.type
_entity.pdbx_description
1 polymer ?
#
loop_
_entity_poly.entity_id
_entity_poly.type
_entity_poly.pdbx_seq_one_letter_code
_entity_poly.pdbx_strand_id
1 'polypeptide(L)'
;AEGYEIRHGRTQPHPGLPPPQVALRNATGEAIGWQAGRVLGLYAHGLFEQPAVLQALFGQTGRPLDAVFDGLADFIDLHFQPGRLASLIA
;
A
#
# COMPACT_ATOMS: atom_id res chain seq x y z
N ALA A 1 -4.26 11.12 1.76
CA ALA A 1 -3.78 9.74 1.88
C ALA A 1 -2.33 9.78 2.32
N GLU A 2 -1.95 8.96 3.30
CA GLU A 2 -0.56 8.89 3.79
C GLU A 2 0.23 7.82 3.04
N GLY A 3 1.55 7.92 3.00
CA GLY A 3 2.38 6.98 2.27
C GLY A 3 3.83 7.43 2.23
N TYR A 4 4.69 6.57 1.69
CA TYR A 4 6.12 6.84 1.57
C TYR A 4 6.65 6.41 0.21
N GLU A 5 7.80 6.95 -0.18
CA GLU A 5 8.46 6.65 -1.45
C GLU A 5 9.88 6.16 -1.19
N ILE A 6 10.25 5.06 -1.83
CA ILE A 6 11.64 4.58 -1.89
C ILE A 6 11.98 4.39 -3.36
N ARG A 7 12.39 5.48 -4.02
CA ARG A 7 12.73 5.46 -5.44
C ARG A 7 13.96 6.31 -5.74
N HIS A 8 14.73 5.87 -6.73
CA HIS A 8 15.80 6.67 -7.33
C HIS A 8 15.52 6.98 -8.82
N GLY A 9 14.68 6.18 -9.46
CA GLY A 9 14.28 6.37 -10.85
C GLY A 9 13.32 7.55 -11.05
N ARG A 10 13.26 8.04 -12.29
CA ARG A 10 12.29 9.06 -12.73
C ARG A 10 11.45 8.51 -13.88
N THR A 11 10.14 8.56 -13.73
CA THR A 11 9.20 8.22 -14.80
C THR A 11 9.09 9.38 -15.78
N GLN A 12 9.19 9.08 -17.07
CA GLN A 12 8.90 10.00 -18.16
C GLN A 12 7.90 9.32 -19.11
N PRO A 13 6.89 10.05 -19.62
CA PRO A 13 5.99 9.52 -20.63
C PRO A 13 6.77 9.09 -21.89
N HIS A 14 6.41 7.95 -22.45
CA HIS A 14 7.00 7.51 -23.71
C HIS A 14 6.45 8.37 -24.87
N PRO A 15 7.29 8.92 -25.76
CA PRO A 15 6.86 9.91 -26.77
C PRO A 15 5.88 9.34 -27.80
N GLY A 16 5.92 8.02 -28.05
CA GLY A 16 5.00 7.32 -28.95
C GLY A 16 3.65 6.92 -28.36
N LEU A 17 3.37 7.26 -27.10
CA LEU A 17 2.12 6.90 -26.42
C LEU A 17 1.34 8.17 -26.01
N PRO A 18 0.00 8.11 -25.91
CA PRO A 18 -0.77 9.20 -25.33
C PRO A 18 -0.30 9.53 -23.91
N PRO A 19 -0.22 10.82 -23.54
CA PRO A 19 0.23 11.21 -22.21
C PRO A 19 -0.76 10.70 -21.15
N PRO A 20 -0.29 10.06 -20.07
CA PRO A 20 -1.17 9.63 -19.00
C PRO A 20 -1.61 10.83 -18.15
N GLN A 21 -2.76 10.71 -17.51
CA GLN A 21 -3.24 11.72 -16.56
C GLN A 21 -2.43 11.65 -15.27
N VAL A 22 -2.00 12.79 -14.73
CA VAL A 22 -1.44 12.84 -13.38
C VAL A 22 -2.56 12.57 -12.36
N ALA A 23 -2.44 11.48 -11.63
CA ALA A 23 -3.44 11.02 -10.67
C ALA A 23 -3.06 11.33 -9.21
N LEU A 24 -1.75 11.41 -8.92
CA LEU A 24 -1.24 11.66 -7.57
C LEU A 24 -0.03 12.60 -7.60
N ARG A 25 -0.03 13.56 -6.68
CA ARG A 25 1.10 14.44 -6.40
C ARG A 25 1.52 14.31 -4.94
N ASN A 26 2.83 14.40 -4.69
CA ASN A 26 3.35 14.42 -3.31
C ASN A 26 3.19 15.82 -2.69
N ALA A 27 3.66 15.97 -1.45
CA ALA A 27 3.53 17.21 -0.68
C ALA A 27 4.24 18.43 -1.32
N THR A 28 5.25 18.21 -2.18
CA THR A 28 5.95 19.28 -2.89
C THR A 28 5.33 19.57 -4.27
N GLY A 29 4.26 18.87 -4.64
CA GLY A 29 3.55 19.04 -5.91
C GLY A 29 4.13 18.23 -7.08
N GLU A 30 5.16 17.41 -6.87
CA GLU A 30 5.72 16.52 -7.89
C GLU A 30 4.71 15.43 -8.25
N ALA A 31 4.59 15.10 -9.54
CA ALA A 31 3.79 13.97 -9.98
C ALA A 31 4.46 12.65 -9.56
N ILE A 32 3.73 11.84 -8.80
CA ILE A 32 4.20 10.55 -8.28
C ILE A 32 3.25 9.39 -8.62
N GLY A 33 2.21 9.68 -9.39
CA GLY A 33 1.26 8.68 -9.86
C GLY A 33 0.52 9.12 -11.11
N TRP A 34 0.24 8.17 -11.98
CA TRP A 34 -0.35 8.39 -13.29
C TRP A 34 -1.42 7.35 -13.60
N GLN A 35 -2.46 7.78 -14.31
CA GLN A 35 -3.54 6.93 -14.79
C GLN A 35 -3.56 6.90 -16.32
N ALA A 36 -3.67 5.70 -16.88
CA ALA A 36 -3.97 5.47 -18.30
C ALA A 36 -5.14 4.48 -18.39
N GLY A 37 -6.34 4.97 -18.70
CA GLY A 37 -7.55 4.16 -18.70
C GLY A 37 -7.81 3.54 -17.33
N ARG A 38 -7.81 2.20 -17.25
CA ARG A 38 -8.01 1.44 -15.99
C ARG A 38 -6.71 1.10 -15.26
N VAL A 39 -5.56 1.55 -15.76
CA VAL A 39 -4.26 1.28 -15.15
C VAL A 39 -3.83 2.50 -14.34
N LEU A 40 -3.51 2.27 -13.07
CA LEU A 40 -2.96 3.25 -12.15
C LEU A 40 -1.53 2.84 -11.77
N GLY A 41 -0.54 3.67 -12.10
CA GLY A 41 0.85 3.50 -11.69
C GLY A 41 1.19 4.51 -10.61
N LEU A 42 1.81 4.06 -9.51
CA LEU A 42 2.09 4.88 -8.32
C LEU A 42 3.51 4.59 -7.82
N TYR A 43 4.15 5.62 -7.27
CA TYR A 43 5.38 5.47 -6.49
C TYR A 43 5.16 5.42 -4.99
N ALA A 44 4.03 5.93 -4.51
CA ALA A 44 3.72 5.90 -3.09
C ALA A 44 3.35 4.47 -2.64
N HIS A 45 4.12 3.96 -1.70
CA HIS A 45 3.84 2.76 -0.91
C HIS A 45 2.94 3.13 0.28
N GLY A 46 2.19 2.18 0.83
CA GLY A 46 1.28 2.43 1.95
C GLY A 46 -0.14 2.88 1.55
N LEU A 47 -0.43 2.99 0.24
CA LEU A 47 -1.73 3.49 -0.24
C LEU A 47 -2.88 2.49 -0.05
N PHE A 48 -2.62 1.19 -0.13
CA PHE A 48 -3.67 0.16 -0.04
C PHE A 48 -3.98 -0.25 1.40
N GLU A 49 -3.20 0.23 2.35
CA GLU A 49 -3.43 0.11 3.79
C GLU A 49 -4.51 1.10 4.25
N GLN A 50 -4.91 2.04 3.39
CA GLN A 50 -5.93 3.05 3.70
C GLN A 50 -7.33 2.62 3.26
N PRO A 51 -8.28 2.48 4.20
CA PRO A 51 -9.64 2.04 3.87
C PRO A 51 -10.32 2.93 2.83
N ALA A 52 -10.12 4.25 2.88
CA ALA A 52 -10.71 5.18 1.93
C ALA A 52 -10.23 4.95 0.49
N VAL A 53 -8.95 4.58 0.32
CA VAL A 53 -8.36 4.29 -1.00
C VAL A 53 -8.93 2.98 -1.54
N LEU A 54 -9.00 1.94 -0.71
CA LEU A 54 -9.61 0.67 -1.10
C LEU A 54 -11.08 0.83 -1.48
N GLN A 55 -11.84 1.59 -0.70
CA GLN A 55 -13.24 1.88 -1.00
C GLN A 55 -13.39 2.63 -2.33
N ALA A 56 -12.54 3.62 -2.60
CA ALA A 56 -12.60 4.40 -3.84
C ALA A 56 -12.23 3.57 -5.08
N LEU A 57 -11.25 2.67 -4.96
CA LEU A 57 -10.76 1.87 -6.10
C LEU A 57 -11.57 0.59 -6.34
N PHE A 58 -12.02 -0.07 -5.27
CA PHE A 58 -12.60 -1.42 -5.32
C PHE A 58 -14.05 -1.48 -4.83
N GLY A 59 -14.60 -0.37 -4.31
CA GLY A 59 -15.95 -0.33 -3.76
C GLY A 59 -16.12 -1.11 -2.46
N GLN A 60 -15.03 -1.58 -1.87
CA GLN A 60 -15.00 -2.45 -0.70
C GLN A 60 -13.83 -2.05 0.18
N THR A 61 -14.05 -2.04 1.49
CA THR A 61 -12.97 -1.99 2.48
C THR A 61 -12.58 -3.42 2.83
N GLY A 62 -11.33 -3.80 2.53
CA GLY A 62 -10.78 -5.09 2.96
C GLY A 62 -10.69 -5.22 4.49
N ARG A 63 -10.18 -6.35 4.98
CA ARG A 63 -9.85 -6.47 6.41
C ARG A 63 -8.72 -5.47 6.73
N PRO A 64 -8.89 -4.57 7.71
CA PRO A 64 -7.86 -3.59 8.05
C PRO A 64 -6.62 -4.30 8.60
N LEU A 65 -5.46 -3.65 8.45
CA LEU A 65 -4.17 -4.22 8.83
C LEU A 65 -4.11 -4.61 10.31
N ASP A 66 -4.67 -3.79 11.20
CA ASP A 66 -4.75 -4.08 12.64
C ASP A 66 -5.51 -5.39 12.90
N ALA A 67 -6.66 -5.59 12.28
CA ALA A 67 -7.43 -6.83 12.42
C ALA A 67 -6.73 -8.05 11.79
N VAL A 68 -5.84 -7.84 10.82
CA VAL A 68 -4.97 -8.91 10.32
C VAL A 68 -3.92 -9.26 11.36
N PHE A 69 -3.26 -8.28 11.97
CA PHE A 69 -2.24 -8.51 13.00
C PHE A 69 -2.82 -9.14 14.26
N ASP A 70 -3.96 -8.66 14.76
CA ASP A 70 -4.65 -9.26 15.89
C ASP A 70 -4.99 -10.72 15.59
N GLY A 71 -5.54 -11.01 14.40
CA GLY A 71 -5.85 -12.38 13.99
C GLY A 71 -4.62 -13.28 13.86
N LEU A 72 -3.47 -12.74 13.43
CA LEU A 72 -2.21 -13.48 13.41
C LEU A 72 -1.68 -13.76 14.82
N ALA A 73 -1.82 -12.80 15.75
CA ALA A 73 -1.45 -12.97 17.15
C ALA A 73 -2.32 -14.05 17.82
N ASP A 74 -3.64 -13.94 17.69
CA ASP A 74 -4.60 -14.94 18.18
C ASP A 74 -4.30 -16.34 17.62
N PHE A 75 -3.95 -16.41 16.34
CA PHE A 75 -3.61 -17.67 15.68
C PHE A 75 -2.33 -18.29 16.29
N ILE A 76 -1.32 -17.48 16.57
CA ILE A 76 -0.09 -17.95 17.22
C ILE A 76 -0.41 -18.44 18.64
N ASP A 77 -1.14 -17.66 19.44
CA ASP A 77 -1.50 -18.01 20.81
C ASP A 77 -2.29 -19.33 20.90
N LEU A 78 -3.17 -19.60 19.93
CA LEU A 78 -3.94 -20.84 19.86
C LEU A 78 -3.07 -22.08 19.58
N HIS A 79 -2.02 -21.94 18.79
CA HIS A 79 -1.27 -23.09 18.25
C HIS A 79 0.08 -23.32 18.91
N PHE A 80 0.63 -22.33 19.60
CA PHE A 80 1.93 -22.45 20.23
C PHE A 80 1.79 -22.95 21.67
N GLN A 81 2.71 -23.82 22.09
CA GLN A 81 2.79 -24.16 23.50
C GLN A 81 3.13 -22.91 24.33
N PRO A 82 2.58 -22.77 25.55
CA PRO A 82 2.93 -21.68 26.44
C PRO A 82 4.45 -21.54 26.63
N GLY A 83 4.97 -20.32 26.53
CA GLY A 83 6.40 -20.03 26.66
C GLY A 83 7.25 -20.28 25.41
N ARG A 84 6.69 -20.85 24.33
CA ARG A 84 7.46 -21.12 23.10
C ARG A 84 8.01 -19.83 22.46
N LEU A 85 7.22 -18.77 22.36
CA LEU A 85 7.68 -17.50 21.80
C LEU A 85 8.77 -16.85 22.65
N ALA A 86 8.62 -16.88 23.98
CA ALA A 86 9.63 -16.37 24.90
C ALA A 86 10.97 -17.10 24.76
N SER A 87 10.95 -18.40 24.41
CA SER A 87 12.18 -19.17 24.17
C SER A 87 12.97 -18.75 22.91
N LEU A 88 12.36 -18.00 21.99
CA LEU A 88 13.02 -17.57 20.74
C LEU A 88 13.88 -16.31 20.91
N ILE A 89 13.70 -15.58 22.00
CA ILE A 89 14.42 -14.33 22.31
C ILE A 89 15.43 -14.50 23.46
N ALA A 90 15.70 -15.75 23.86
CA ALA A 90 16.64 -16.13 24.90
C ALA A 90 18.01 -16.55 24.33
#